data_AF-A0A7X6ZDN2-F1
#
_entry.id   AF-A0A7X6ZDN2-F1
#
_cell.length_a   1.000
_cell.length_b   1.000
_cell.length_c   1.000
_cell.angle_alpha   90.00
_cell.angle_beta   90.00
_cell.angle_gamma   90.00
#
_symmetry.space_group_name_H-M   'P 1'
#
loop_
_entity.id
_entity.type
_entity.pdbx_description
1 polymer ?
#
loop_
_entity_poly.entity_id
_entity_poly.type
_entity_poly.pdbx_seq_one_letter_code
_entity_poly.pdbx_strand_id
1 'polypeptide(L)'
;MRPNDPITREEAASIIMRLKNLTSNESAASQFSDAEAMTWSKGAIGAVAEAGIMKGYPDNSFKPQNYITRAEAIAALITAFNYTSPLPKQDPAPVTEPEQREAPDVSANDTTNTVTGMTTDMEYQLDNGEWIQYVAKEFAKLDLSGNHTLLVRYAADGDIPASPVTKLTFTRIVSGGGGGGGGGVSSADKTPPVITLIGDSSVNVTYGDPYEDAGVTITDNKDTGLNPVITYTLNGSPTAGIDTTIPGTYVIHYNAKDKAGNAAAEVTREVIVSALATWEPVGAGFNTINGKDYVFQGFELLDGETRIDLVAGNIEKMTVLDPGADEPKTLNVGDDNDPYLWFNVQKDYGPYEYT
;
A
#
# COMPACT_ATOMS: atom_id res chain seq x y z
N MET A 1 -27.43 7.48 5.38
CA MET A 1 -26.08 7.33 4.79
C MET A 1 -25.45 8.70 4.68
N ARG A 2 -24.18 8.81 5.05
CA ARG A 2 -23.34 9.98 4.81
C ARG A 2 -22.43 9.64 3.63
N PRO A 3 -22.80 10.01 2.40
CA PRO A 3 -22.21 9.43 1.18
C PRO A 3 -20.73 9.73 0.96
N ASN A 4 -20.16 10.69 1.71
CA ASN A 4 -18.75 11.08 1.61
C ASN A 4 -17.88 10.52 2.75
N ASP A 5 -18.48 9.87 3.75
CA ASP A 5 -17.74 9.27 4.86
C ASP A 5 -17.28 7.86 4.45
N PRO A 6 -16.07 7.43 4.85
CA PRO A 6 -15.64 6.04 4.65
C PRO A 6 -16.60 5.06 5.33
N ILE A 7 -16.87 3.93 4.68
CA ILE A 7 -17.80 2.91 5.17
C ILE A 7 -17.10 2.01 6.19
N THR A 8 -17.75 1.74 7.31
CA THR A 8 -17.25 0.75 8.29
C THR A 8 -17.59 -0.68 7.89
N ARG A 9 -16.86 -1.65 8.44
CA ARG A 9 -17.11 -3.09 8.21
C ARG A 9 -18.51 -3.50 8.66
N GLU A 10 -19.03 -2.92 9.73
CA GLU A 10 -20.39 -3.18 10.20
C GLU A 10 -21.49 -2.59 9.31
N GLU A 11 -21.22 -1.43 8.69
CA GLU A 11 -22.09 -0.84 7.67
C GLU A 11 -22.08 -1.68 6.39
N ALA A 12 -20.89 -2.14 5.95
CA ALA A 12 -20.75 -3.03 4.80
C ALA A 12 -21.49 -4.35 4.99
N ALA A 13 -21.34 -5.00 6.16
CA ALA A 13 -22.06 -6.22 6.52
C ALA A 13 -23.59 -6.02 6.43
N SER A 14 -24.08 -4.88 6.93
CA SER A 14 -25.50 -4.54 6.93
C SER A 14 -26.03 -4.24 5.52
N ILE A 15 -25.21 -3.66 4.64
CA ILE A 15 -25.56 -3.45 3.24
C ILE A 15 -25.65 -4.81 2.52
N ILE A 16 -24.63 -5.66 2.67
CA ILE A 16 -24.54 -6.96 2.01
C ILE A 16 -25.66 -7.90 2.48
N MET A 17 -25.93 -7.97 3.78
CA MET A 17 -27.04 -8.74 4.34
C MET A 17 -28.37 -8.38 3.65
N ARG A 18 -28.64 -7.08 3.48
CA ARG A 18 -29.86 -6.59 2.80
C ARG A 18 -29.84 -6.92 1.31
N LEU A 19 -28.72 -6.72 0.62
CA LEU A 19 -28.57 -7.03 -0.80
C LEU A 19 -28.79 -8.51 -1.11
N LYS A 20 -28.34 -9.39 -0.22
CA LYS A 20 -28.47 -10.85 -0.34
C LYS A 20 -29.71 -11.42 0.33
N ASN A 21 -30.54 -10.56 0.94
CA ASN A 21 -31.71 -10.96 1.69
C ASN A 21 -31.42 -12.06 2.74
N LEU A 22 -30.29 -11.93 3.43
CA LEU A 22 -29.87 -12.88 4.46
C LEU A 22 -30.69 -12.70 5.74
N THR A 23 -30.89 -13.79 6.46
CA THR A 23 -31.54 -13.76 7.77
C THR A 23 -30.52 -13.35 8.83
N SER A 24 -30.90 -12.45 9.72
CA SER A 24 -30.07 -12.00 10.85
C SER A 24 -29.62 -13.19 11.70
N ASN A 25 -28.34 -13.26 12.06
CA ASN A 25 -27.79 -14.32 12.92
C ASN A 25 -26.85 -13.74 13.97
N GLU A 26 -27.37 -13.40 15.16
CA GLU A 26 -26.55 -12.86 16.24
C GLU A 26 -25.65 -13.93 16.92
N SER A 27 -26.03 -15.21 16.85
CA SER A 27 -25.26 -16.30 17.46
C SER A 27 -23.92 -16.52 16.76
N ALA A 28 -23.91 -16.42 15.42
CA ALA A 28 -22.68 -16.46 14.63
C ALA A 28 -21.76 -15.28 14.95
N ALA A 29 -22.30 -14.06 15.09
CA ALA A 29 -21.51 -12.90 15.49
C ALA A 29 -20.96 -13.00 16.91
N SER A 30 -21.64 -13.72 17.80
CA SER A 30 -21.21 -13.92 19.19
C SER A 30 -19.97 -14.80 19.33
N GLN A 31 -19.51 -15.43 18.24
CA GLN A 31 -18.25 -16.17 18.22
C GLN A 31 -17.02 -15.25 18.15
N PHE A 32 -17.18 -14.00 17.69
CA PHE A 32 -16.08 -13.05 17.61
C PHE A 32 -15.70 -12.48 18.99
N SER A 33 -14.40 -12.25 19.20
CA SER A 33 -13.83 -11.71 20.45
C SER A 33 -14.30 -10.29 20.77
N ASP A 34 -14.72 -9.52 19.75
CA ASP A 34 -15.24 -8.17 19.86
C ASP A 34 -16.78 -8.09 19.70
N ALA A 35 -17.49 -9.21 19.91
CA ALA A 35 -18.95 -9.28 19.78
C ALA A 35 -19.73 -8.35 20.72
N GLU A 36 -19.11 -7.84 21.78
CA GLU A 36 -19.70 -6.84 22.68
C GLU A 36 -19.69 -5.43 22.06
N ALA A 37 -18.77 -5.13 21.14
CA ALA A 37 -18.72 -3.85 20.42
C ALA A 37 -19.81 -3.72 19.35
N MET A 38 -20.43 -4.84 18.96
CA MET A 38 -21.47 -4.93 17.93
C MET A 38 -22.85 -4.57 18.51
N THR A 39 -23.15 -3.28 18.62
CA THR A 39 -24.38 -2.80 19.26
C THR A 39 -25.63 -3.01 18.39
N TRP A 40 -25.57 -2.62 17.12
CA TRP A 40 -26.69 -2.67 16.19
C TRP A 40 -26.46 -3.65 15.02
N SER A 41 -25.21 -4.01 14.79
CA SER A 41 -24.72 -4.73 13.62
C SER A 41 -24.60 -6.24 13.82
N LYS A 42 -24.78 -6.72 15.05
CA LYS A 42 -24.54 -8.12 15.46
C LYS A 42 -25.27 -9.13 14.58
N GLY A 43 -26.54 -8.87 14.29
CA GLY A 43 -27.35 -9.72 13.42
C GLY A 43 -26.85 -9.77 11.98
N ALA A 44 -26.41 -8.63 11.45
CA ALA A 44 -25.90 -8.53 10.09
C ALA A 44 -24.50 -9.15 9.95
N ILE A 45 -23.62 -8.87 10.90
CA ILE A 45 -22.26 -9.41 10.95
C ILE A 45 -22.29 -10.94 10.97
N GLY A 46 -23.11 -11.52 11.83
CA GLY A 46 -23.16 -12.97 11.91
C GLY A 46 -23.83 -13.61 10.69
N ALA A 47 -24.80 -12.92 10.06
CA ALA A 47 -25.39 -13.38 8.80
C ALA A 47 -24.36 -13.44 7.65
N VAL A 48 -23.54 -12.39 7.48
CA VAL A 48 -22.51 -12.37 6.43
C VAL A 48 -21.33 -13.29 6.75
N ALA A 49 -21.03 -13.51 8.04
CA ALA A 49 -20.01 -14.45 8.47
C ALA A 49 -20.44 -15.91 8.25
N GLU A 50 -21.67 -16.27 8.62
CA GLU A 50 -22.24 -17.59 8.38
C GLU A 50 -22.35 -17.89 6.88
N ALA A 51 -22.72 -16.89 6.07
CA ALA A 51 -22.75 -17.02 4.62
C ALA A 51 -21.35 -17.04 3.97
N GLY A 52 -20.28 -16.88 4.76
CA GLY A 52 -18.89 -16.85 4.27
C GLY A 52 -18.53 -15.61 3.44
N ILE A 53 -19.39 -14.59 3.42
CA ILE A 53 -19.24 -13.40 2.56
C ILE A 53 -18.26 -12.40 3.15
N MET A 54 -18.29 -12.21 4.48
CA MET A 54 -17.32 -11.40 5.19
C MET A 54 -16.80 -12.20 6.38
N LYS A 55 -15.47 -12.33 6.46
CA LYS A 55 -14.80 -13.09 7.52
C LYS A 55 -14.22 -12.15 8.58
N GLY A 56 -14.07 -12.66 9.80
CA GLY A 56 -13.30 -11.99 10.85
C GLY A 56 -11.80 -12.08 10.61
N TYR A 57 -11.04 -11.49 11.51
CA TYR A 57 -9.59 -11.48 11.56
C TYR A 57 -9.05 -12.68 12.35
N PRO A 58 -7.76 -13.02 12.22
CA PRO A 58 -7.15 -14.17 12.91
C PRO A 58 -7.17 -14.07 14.44
N ASP A 59 -7.19 -12.86 14.99
CA ASP A 59 -7.40 -12.56 16.42
C ASP A 59 -8.85 -12.84 16.92
N ASN A 60 -9.63 -13.53 16.08
CA ASN A 60 -11.04 -13.85 16.26
C ASN A 60 -11.93 -12.60 16.38
N SER A 61 -11.49 -11.41 15.97
CA SER A 61 -12.31 -10.20 15.97
C SER A 61 -12.98 -9.96 14.61
N PHE A 62 -14.04 -9.17 14.55
CA PHE A 62 -14.62 -8.71 13.28
C PHE A 62 -14.21 -7.27 12.93
N LYS A 63 -13.75 -6.49 13.92
CA LYS A 63 -13.43 -5.06 13.89
C LYS A 63 -14.56 -4.24 13.26
N PRO A 64 -15.79 -4.29 13.83
CA PRO A 64 -17.00 -3.75 13.22
C PRO A 64 -16.87 -2.26 12.86
N GLN A 65 -16.23 -1.48 13.72
CA GLN A 65 -16.11 -0.02 13.59
C GLN A 65 -14.94 0.42 12.70
N ASN A 66 -14.05 -0.50 12.29
CA ASN A 66 -12.98 -0.16 11.37
C ASN A 66 -13.54 0.08 9.97
N TYR A 67 -12.89 0.97 9.21
CA TYR A 67 -13.22 1.18 7.81
C TYR A 67 -12.90 -0.07 6.99
N ILE A 68 -13.80 -0.42 6.07
CA ILE A 68 -13.55 -1.49 5.10
C ILE A 68 -12.64 -0.97 3.99
N THR A 69 -11.64 -1.75 3.59
CA THR A 69 -10.81 -1.42 2.44
C THR A 69 -11.56 -1.66 1.13
N ARG A 70 -11.10 -1.04 0.03
CA ARG A 70 -11.67 -1.29 -1.31
C ARG A 70 -11.55 -2.77 -1.71
N ALA A 71 -10.44 -3.42 -1.36
CA ALA A 71 -10.20 -4.83 -1.65
C ALA A 71 -11.17 -5.74 -0.89
N GLU A 72 -11.34 -5.54 0.42
CA GLU A 72 -12.30 -6.31 1.22
C GLU A 72 -13.75 -6.11 0.74
N ALA A 73 -14.12 -4.88 0.37
CA ALA A 73 -15.45 -4.60 -0.16
C ALA A 73 -15.71 -5.33 -1.49
N ILE A 74 -14.73 -5.34 -2.40
CA ILE A 74 -14.83 -6.05 -3.68
C ILE A 74 -14.87 -7.56 -3.46
N ALA A 75 -14.01 -8.10 -2.59
CA ALA A 75 -13.99 -9.53 -2.27
C ALA A 75 -15.33 -10.00 -1.67
N ALA A 76 -15.90 -9.21 -0.77
CA ALA A 76 -17.21 -9.49 -0.20
C ALA A 76 -18.32 -9.44 -1.27
N LEU A 77 -18.27 -8.50 -2.22
CA LEU A 77 -19.25 -8.45 -3.32
C LEU A 77 -19.10 -9.61 -4.31
N ILE A 78 -17.87 -9.98 -4.69
CA ILE A 78 -17.61 -11.13 -5.55
C ILE A 78 -18.17 -12.40 -4.92
N THR A 79 -17.87 -12.60 -3.63
CA THR A 79 -18.36 -13.76 -2.86
C THR A 79 -19.88 -13.71 -2.72
N ALA A 80 -20.46 -12.55 -2.39
CA ALA A 80 -21.90 -12.40 -2.25
C ALA A 80 -22.66 -12.79 -3.51
N PHE A 81 -22.16 -12.43 -4.70
CA PHE A 81 -22.87 -12.64 -5.96
C PHE A 81 -22.36 -13.84 -6.77
N ASN A 82 -21.46 -14.65 -6.20
CA ASN A 82 -20.77 -15.74 -6.91
C ASN A 82 -20.30 -15.26 -8.29
N TYR A 83 -19.74 -14.05 -8.34
CA TYR A 83 -19.34 -13.44 -9.60
C TYR A 83 -18.11 -14.17 -10.13
N THR A 84 -18.33 -15.09 -11.07
CA THR A 84 -17.27 -15.65 -11.90
C THR A 84 -17.00 -14.65 -13.01
N SER A 85 -15.81 -14.07 -13.02
CA SER A 85 -15.40 -13.22 -14.15
C SER A 85 -15.54 -14.02 -15.44
N PRO A 86 -16.33 -13.54 -16.43
CA PRO A 86 -16.43 -14.20 -17.74
C PRO A 86 -15.16 -14.00 -18.56
N LEU A 87 -14.27 -13.10 -18.13
CA LEU A 87 -12.94 -12.96 -18.69
C LEU A 87 -12.01 -13.98 -18.02
N PRO A 88 -11.19 -14.73 -18.79
CA PRO A 88 -10.11 -15.53 -18.21
C PRO A 88 -9.32 -14.63 -17.26
N LYS A 89 -8.75 -15.18 -16.19
CA LYS A 89 -7.76 -14.46 -15.37
C LYS A 89 -6.72 -13.92 -16.34
N GLN A 90 -6.85 -12.65 -16.72
CA GLN A 90 -5.74 -11.94 -17.29
C GLN A 90 -4.78 -11.85 -16.11
N ASP A 91 -3.56 -12.35 -16.29
CA ASP A 91 -2.42 -11.77 -15.58
C ASP A 91 -2.68 -10.27 -15.56
N PRO A 92 -2.60 -9.58 -14.40
CA PRO A 92 -2.91 -8.17 -14.32
C PRO A 92 -2.28 -7.52 -15.53
N ALA A 93 -3.13 -7.11 -16.49
CA ALA A 93 -2.65 -6.57 -17.74
C ALA A 93 -1.64 -5.51 -17.30
N PRO A 94 -0.39 -5.51 -17.82
CA PRO A 94 0.63 -4.59 -17.35
C PRO A 94 -0.07 -3.25 -17.29
N VAL A 95 -0.22 -2.75 -16.07
CA VAL A 95 -0.95 -1.52 -15.83
C VAL A 95 -0.09 -0.54 -16.59
N THR A 96 -0.52 -0.20 -17.81
CA THR A 96 0.00 0.96 -18.49
C THR A 96 -0.64 2.05 -17.68
N GLU A 97 0.06 2.40 -16.59
CA GLU A 97 -0.09 3.66 -15.91
C GLU A 97 -0.35 4.66 -17.04
N PRO A 98 -1.53 5.32 -17.06
CA PRO A 98 -1.83 6.25 -18.15
C PRO A 98 -0.61 7.13 -18.28
N GLU A 99 -0.09 7.33 -19.51
CA GLU A 99 1.16 8.06 -19.78
C GLU A 99 1.04 9.50 -19.28
N GLN A 100 1.07 9.67 -17.96
CA GLN A 100 0.99 10.93 -17.27
C GLN A 100 2.35 11.54 -17.53
N ARG A 101 2.35 12.66 -18.23
CA ARG A 101 3.57 13.40 -18.52
C ARG A 101 4.31 13.64 -17.19
N GLU A 102 5.62 13.49 -17.22
CA GLU A 102 6.48 13.97 -16.14
C GLU A 102 6.22 15.46 -15.86
N ALA A 103 6.56 15.90 -14.65
CA ALA A 103 6.46 17.31 -14.30
C ALA A 103 7.25 18.19 -15.29
N PRO A 104 6.73 19.37 -15.68
CA PRO A 104 7.39 20.21 -16.67
C PRO A 104 8.73 20.78 -16.18
N ASP A 105 9.76 20.77 -17.03
CA ASP A 105 11.07 21.38 -16.75
C ASP A 105 11.01 22.91 -16.93
N VAL A 106 10.35 23.57 -15.98
CA VAL A 106 10.27 25.03 -15.89
C VAL A 106 11.15 25.53 -14.76
N SER A 107 11.77 26.70 -14.95
CA SER A 107 12.64 27.29 -13.93
C SER A 107 12.32 28.76 -13.70
N ALA A 108 12.47 29.21 -12.46
CA ALA A 108 12.31 30.61 -12.08
C ALA A 108 13.67 31.29 -11.89
N ASN A 109 13.75 32.55 -12.33
CA ASN A 109 14.79 33.47 -11.94
C ASN A 109 14.19 34.52 -11.01
N ASP A 110 14.38 34.29 -9.70
CA ASP A 110 13.82 35.12 -8.63
C ASP A 110 14.39 36.56 -8.63
N THR A 111 15.63 36.76 -9.07
CA THR A 111 16.23 38.11 -9.14
C THR A 111 15.55 39.00 -10.19
N THR A 112 15.08 38.39 -11.28
CA THR A 112 14.44 39.09 -12.40
C THR A 112 12.93 38.89 -12.43
N ASN A 113 12.36 38.13 -11.49
CA ASN A 113 10.96 37.72 -11.45
C ASN A 113 10.49 37.11 -12.79
N THR A 114 11.31 36.25 -13.40
CA THR A 114 11.00 35.61 -14.70
C THR A 114 10.90 34.09 -14.57
N VAL A 115 10.13 33.47 -15.47
CA VAL A 115 10.04 32.01 -15.62
C VAL A 115 10.45 31.61 -17.03
N THR A 116 11.26 30.57 -17.16
CA THR A 116 11.66 29.96 -18.44
C THR A 116 11.10 28.54 -18.54
N GLY A 117 11.02 28.02 -19.78
CA GLY A 117 10.52 26.66 -20.04
C GLY A 117 9.00 26.54 -20.23
N MET A 118 8.24 27.62 -20.04
CA MET A 118 6.78 27.59 -20.23
C MET A 118 6.39 27.33 -21.68
N THR A 119 5.45 26.42 -21.91
CA THR A 119 4.87 26.08 -23.21
C THR A 119 3.34 26.13 -23.18
N THR A 120 2.69 26.20 -24.35
CA THR A 120 1.24 26.44 -24.47
C THR A 120 0.35 25.29 -24.01
N ASP A 121 0.91 24.10 -23.81
CA ASP A 121 0.25 22.92 -23.25
C ASP A 121 0.35 22.86 -21.71
N MET A 122 0.97 23.84 -21.08
CA MET A 122 1.01 23.99 -19.62
C MET A 122 -0.11 24.89 -19.10
N GLU A 123 -0.45 24.69 -17.82
CA GLU A 123 -1.25 25.59 -17.02
C GLU A 123 -0.53 25.92 -15.70
N TYR A 124 -0.89 27.04 -15.09
CA TYR A 124 -0.25 27.52 -13.87
C TYR A 124 -1.27 27.99 -12.82
N GLN A 125 -0.86 27.95 -11.57
CA GLN A 125 -1.62 28.44 -10.42
C GLN A 125 -0.72 29.36 -9.59
N LEU A 126 -1.15 30.61 -9.34
CA LEU A 126 -0.45 31.56 -8.49
C LEU A 126 -1.14 31.63 -7.11
N ASP A 127 -0.39 31.46 -6.03
CA ASP A 127 -0.83 31.61 -4.63
C ASP A 127 -2.15 30.91 -4.28
N ASN A 128 -2.29 29.65 -4.72
CA ASN A 128 -3.49 28.83 -4.55
C ASN A 128 -4.75 29.36 -5.30
N GLY A 129 -4.56 30.19 -6.33
CA GLY A 129 -5.64 30.66 -7.20
C GLY A 129 -6.24 29.56 -8.10
N GLU A 130 -6.93 29.95 -9.17
CA GLU A 130 -7.40 28.97 -10.17
C GLU A 130 -6.25 28.52 -11.10
N TRP A 131 -6.38 27.33 -11.68
CA TRP A 131 -5.49 26.90 -12.76
C TRP A 131 -5.80 27.69 -14.03
N ILE A 132 -4.79 28.34 -14.59
CA ILE A 132 -4.89 29.20 -15.76
C ILE A 132 -4.01 28.63 -16.88
N GLN A 133 -4.59 28.42 -18.07
CA GLN A 133 -3.84 27.98 -19.25
C GLN A 133 -2.71 28.98 -19.58
N TYR A 134 -1.51 28.49 -19.84
CA TYR A 134 -0.39 29.35 -20.20
C TYR A 134 -0.62 30.04 -21.55
N VAL A 135 -0.68 31.38 -21.48
CA VAL A 135 -0.64 32.25 -22.65
C VAL A 135 0.44 33.31 -22.39
N ALA A 136 1.51 33.30 -23.18
CA ALA A 136 2.70 34.12 -22.93
C ALA A 136 2.40 35.61 -22.67
N LYS A 137 1.43 36.21 -23.38
CA LYS A 137 1.04 37.62 -23.21
C LYS A 137 0.28 37.90 -21.91
N GLU A 138 -0.48 36.93 -21.41
CA GLU A 138 -1.22 37.05 -20.15
C GLU A 138 -0.31 36.73 -18.97
N PHE A 139 0.51 35.71 -19.11
CA PHE A 139 1.51 35.33 -18.11
C PHE A 139 2.51 36.46 -17.83
N ALA A 140 2.95 37.19 -18.87
CA ALA A 140 3.85 38.34 -18.71
C ALA A 140 3.26 39.52 -17.91
N LYS A 141 1.95 39.51 -17.60
CA LYS A 141 1.29 40.54 -16.77
C LYS A 141 1.27 40.17 -15.29
N LEU A 142 1.63 38.94 -14.92
CA LEU A 142 1.67 38.51 -13.53
C LEU A 142 2.69 39.36 -12.76
N ASP A 143 2.26 39.88 -11.60
CA ASP A 143 3.18 40.42 -10.64
C ASP A 143 3.77 39.25 -9.85
N LEU A 144 5.01 38.92 -10.20
CA LEU A 144 5.80 37.91 -9.50
C LEU A 144 6.79 38.57 -8.52
N SER A 145 6.69 39.89 -8.32
CA SER A 145 7.52 40.60 -7.34
C SER A 145 6.95 40.42 -5.94
N GLY A 146 7.77 39.90 -5.02
CA GLY A 146 7.27 39.58 -3.68
C GLY A 146 7.28 38.10 -3.41
N ASN A 147 6.61 37.70 -2.33
CA ASN A 147 6.51 36.30 -1.97
C ASN A 147 5.35 35.68 -2.73
N HIS A 148 5.65 34.84 -3.72
CA HIS A 148 4.65 34.12 -4.51
C HIS A 148 5.02 32.65 -4.67
N THR A 149 4.00 31.79 -4.74
CA THR A 149 4.13 30.40 -5.19
C THR A 149 3.44 30.24 -6.52
N LEU A 150 4.18 29.79 -7.54
CA LEU A 150 3.65 29.46 -8.85
C LEU A 150 3.78 27.95 -9.07
N LEU A 151 2.66 27.24 -9.13
CA LEU A 151 2.62 25.84 -9.56
C LEU A 151 2.43 25.79 -11.06
N VAL A 152 3.16 24.92 -11.75
CA VAL A 152 3.05 24.71 -13.19
C VAL A 152 2.91 23.22 -13.46
N ARG A 153 2.01 22.84 -14.35
CA ARG A 153 1.88 21.45 -14.83
C ARG A 153 1.49 21.45 -16.29
N TYR A 154 1.68 20.32 -16.96
CA TYR A 154 0.99 20.06 -18.19
C TYR A 154 -0.51 19.88 -17.92
N ALA A 155 -1.35 20.58 -18.68
CA ALA A 155 -2.79 20.44 -18.56
C ALA A 155 -3.24 19.01 -18.94
N ALA A 156 -4.40 18.59 -18.43
CA ALA A 156 -5.02 17.37 -18.91
C ALA A 156 -5.35 17.49 -20.41
N ASP A 157 -5.13 16.42 -21.17
CA ASP A 157 -5.38 16.38 -22.62
C ASP A 157 -6.20 15.13 -22.97
N GLY A 158 -7.50 15.31 -23.14
CA GLY A 158 -8.44 14.20 -23.34
C GLY A 158 -8.45 13.24 -22.15
N ASP A 159 -8.03 12.00 -22.40
CA ASP A 159 -7.91 10.93 -21.39
C ASP A 159 -6.56 10.94 -20.65
N ILE A 160 -5.60 11.78 -21.07
CA ILE A 160 -4.31 11.93 -20.38
C ILE A 160 -4.52 12.88 -19.19
N PRO A 161 -4.31 12.42 -17.94
CA PRO A 161 -4.44 13.29 -16.77
C PRO A 161 -3.35 14.36 -16.78
N ALA A 162 -3.61 15.47 -16.08
CA ALA A 162 -2.61 16.53 -15.90
C ALA A 162 -1.32 15.95 -15.26
N SER A 163 -0.15 16.46 -15.63
CA SER A 163 1.12 15.99 -15.04
C SER A 163 1.19 16.30 -13.54
N PRO A 164 2.15 15.72 -12.81
CA PRO A 164 2.60 16.29 -11.55
C PRO A 164 3.03 17.76 -11.72
N VAL A 165 3.04 18.50 -10.61
CA VAL A 165 3.32 19.94 -10.61
C VAL A 165 4.81 20.22 -10.40
N THR A 166 5.34 21.19 -11.13
CA THR A 166 6.60 21.88 -10.82
C THR A 166 6.28 23.14 -10.02
N LYS A 167 6.83 23.23 -8.81
CA LYS A 167 6.61 24.37 -7.90
C LYS A 167 7.76 25.37 -8.02
N LEU A 168 7.43 26.61 -8.38
CA LEU A 168 8.32 27.74 -8.44
C LEU A 168 7.99 28.74 -7.33
N THR A 169 9.01 29.35 -6.73
CA THR A 169 8.84 30.31 -5.63
C THR A 169 9.54 31.62 -5.96
N PHE A 170 8.84 32.73 -5.74
CA PHE A 170 9.40 34.07 -5.80
C PHE A 170 9.50 34.65 -4.40
N THR A 171 10.51 35.48 -4.15
CA THR A 171 10.73 36.14 -2.87
C THR A 171 10.80 37.66 -3.00
N ARG A 172 10.31 38.34 -1.96
CA ARG A 172 10.35 39.81 -1.89
C ARG A 172 11.78 40.31 -1.77
N ILE A 173 12.28 40.95 -2.83
CA ILE A 173 13.53 41.72 -2.78
C ILE A 173 13.32 42.96 -1.91
N VAL A 174 13.88 42.97 -0.70
CA VAL A 174 13.96 44.17 0.15
C VAL A 174 15.04 45.10 -0.40
N SER A 175 14.64 46.11 -1.16
CA SER A 175 15.52 47.20 -1.58
C SER A 175 15.90 48.06 -0.37
N GLY A 176 17.16 48.00 0.06
CA GLY A 176 17.69 48.81 1.15
C GLY A 176 17.73 50.31 0.79
N GLY A 177 17.15 51.14 1.67
CA GLY A 177 17.41 52.59 1.77
C GLY A 177 17.98 52.89 3.16
N GLY A 178 19.15 53.55 3.20
CA GLY A 178 20.10 53.47 4.32
C GLY A 178 19.99 54.50 5.46
N GLY A 179 20.85 54.29 6.46
CA GLY A 179 21.22 55.27 7.48
C GLY A 179 21.80 54.66 8.77
N GLY A 180 23.14 54.72 8.93
CA GLY A 180 23.78 54.85 10.25
C GLY A 180 24.23 53.60 11.01
N GLY A 181 25.51 53.25 10.84
CA GLY A 181 26.46 52.63 11.79
C GLY A 181 25.99 51.79 12.99
N GLY A 182 26.46 50.53 13.03
CA GLY A 182 26.75 49.81 14.28
C GLY A 182 26.36 48.33 14.27
N GLY A 183 27.30 47.44 13.91
CA GLY A 183 27.31 46.02 14.29
C GLY A 183 26.08 45.20 13.89
N GLY A 184 25.96 44.85 12.61
CA GLY A 184 24.93 43.93 12.13
C GLY A 184 25.14 42.52 12.68
N VAL A 185 24.44 42.18 13.75
CA VAL A 185 24.15 40.80 14.10
C VAL A 185 23.18 40.28 13.04
N SER A 186 23.66 39.49 12.08
CA SER A 186 22.78 38.80 11.15
C SER A 186 21.80 37.97 11.99
N SER A 187 20.50 38.22 11.84
CA SER A 187 19.49 37.41 12.51
C SER A 187 19.64 35.97 12.00
N ALA A 188 20.18 35.10 12.84
CA ALA A 188 20.37 33.69 12.53
C ALA A 188 19.05 33.08 12.03
N ASP A 189 19.13 32.22 11.02
CA ASP A 189 17.96 31.49 10.59
C ASP A 189 17.48 30.53 11.66
N LYS A 190 16.16 30.46 11.86
CA LYS A 190 15.52 29.68 12.93
C LYS A 190 14.32 28.87 12.43
N THR A 191 14.00 28.97 11.15
CA THR A 191 12.86 28.26 10.59
C THR A 191 13.35 26.90 10.10
N PRO A 192 12.73 25.79 10.52
CA PRO A 192 13.11 24.48 10.02
C PRO A 192 12.57 24.20 8.61
N PRO A 193 13.25 23.33 7.84
CA PRO A 193 12.71 22.82 6.58
C PRO A 193 11.45 21.97 6.81
N VAL A 194 10.62 21.87 5.77
CA VAL A 194 9.40 21.05 5.73
C VAL A 194 9.59 19.92 4.72
N ILE A 195 9.41 18.68 5.18
CA ILE A 195 9.45 17.46 4.36
C ILE A 195 8.02 17.08 3.98
N THR A 196 7.75 16.76 2.72
CA THR A 196 6.45 16.27 2.23
C THR A 196 6.64 14.94 1.52
N LEU A 197 5.90 13.92 1.96
CA LEU A 197 5.95 12.57 1.36
C LEU A 197 5.33 12.57 -0.04
N ILE A 198 6.01 11.91 -0.99
CA ILE A 198 5.49 11.64 -2.34
C ILE A 198 4.89 10.24 -2.34
N GLY A 199 3.60 10.09 -2.58
CA GLY A 199 2.89 8.80 -2.52
C GLY A 199 2.43 8.40 -1.12
N ASP A 200 2.07 7.14 -0.95
CA ASP A 200 1.40 6.65 0.27
C ASP A 200 2.34 6.59 1.49
N SER A 201 1.80 6.79 2.69
CA SER A 201 2.56 6.65 3.94
C SER A 201 2.74 5.20 4.40
N SER A 202 2.05 4.26 3.77
CA SER A 202 2.14 2.82 4.04
C SER A 202 2.02 2.03 2.73
N VAL A 203 2.93 1.09 2.51
CA VAL A 203 3.01 0.26 1.29
C VAL A 203 3.14 -1.21 1.69
N ASN A 204 2.37 -2.09 1.04
CA ASN A 204 2.53 -3.54 1.19
C ASN A 204 3.38 -4.08 0.03
N VAL A 205 4.36 -4.92 0.35
CA VAL A 205 5.29 -5.53 -0.62
C VAL A 205 5.29 -7.04 -0.40
N THR A 206 5.14 -7.80 -1.48
CA THR A 206 5.22 -9.26 -1.42
C THR A 206 6.68 -9.70 -1.25
N TYR A 207 6.91 -10.78 -0.51
CA TYR A 207 8.23 -11.37 -0.31
C TYR A 207 9.02 -11.48 -1.63
N GLY A 208 10.22 -10.89 -1.65
CA GLY A 208 11.16 -10.96 -2.77
C GLY A 208 10.86 -10.04 -3.95
N ASP A 209 9.71 -9.35 -3.97
CA ASP A 209 9.40 -8.40 -5.03
C ASP A 209 10.31 -7.17 -4.94
N PRO A 210 10.67 -6.54 -6.08
CA PRO A 210 11.42 -5.30 -6.06
C PRO A 210 10.58 -4.17 -5.45
N TYR A 211 11.21 -3.32 -4.64
CA TYR A 211 10.60 -2.12 -4.07
C TYR A 211 11.47 -0.90 -4.35
N GLU A 212 10.88 0.15 -4.91
CA GLU A 212 11.48 1.46 -5.10
C GLU A 212 10.66 2.52 -4.36
N ASP A 213 11.36 3.39 -3.63
CA ASP A 213 10.71 4.39 -2.80
C ASP A 213 10.36 5.65 -3.59
N ALA A 214 9.10 6.08 -3.54
CA ALA A 214 8.65 7.32 -4.21
C ALA A 214 9.26 8.62 -3.61
N GLY A 215 9.88 8.55 -2.43
CA GLY A 215 10.67 9.64 -1.87
C GLY A 215 9.87 10.79 -1.22
N VAL A 216 10.56 11.93 -1.08
CA VAL A 216 10.05 13.14 -0.43
C VAL A 216 10.48 14.40 -1.18
N THR A 217 9.73 15.49 -0.99
CA THR A 217 10.18 16.85 -1.31
C THR A 217 10.54 17.62 -0.03
N ILE A 218 11.49 18.55 -0.12
CA ILE A 218 11.92 19.39 1.01
C ILE A 218 11.88 20.85 0.59
N THR A 219 11.23 21.68 1.40
CA THR A 219 11.19 23.14 1.21
C THR A 219 11.62 23.86 2.48
N ASP A 220 12.31 24.98 2.33
CA ASP A 220 12.69 25.87 3.41
C ASP A 220 12.55 27.33 2.97
N ASN A 221 12.50 28.27 3.91
CA ASN A 221 12.35 29.70 3.63
C ASN A 221 13.65 30.39 3.18
N LYS A 222 14.84 29.84 3.46
CA LYS A 222 16.13 30.41 3.01
C LYS A 222 17.02 29.43 2.28
N ASP A 223 16.86 28.12 2.50
CA ASP A 223 17.70 27.10 1.88
C ASP A 223 16.97 26.30 0.80
N THR A 224 17.51 26.31 -0.42
CA THR A 224 17.01 25.50 -1.55
C THR A 224 17.90 24.28 -1.79
N GLY A 225 17.36 23.25 -2.44
CA GLY A 225 18.13 22.06 -2.83
C GLY A 225 18.58 21.20 -1.66
N LEU A 226 17.84 21.24 -0.55
CA LEU A 226 18.08 20.35 0.59
C LEU A 226 17.76 18.91 0.17
N ASN A 227 18.63 17.99 0.57
CA ASN A 227 18.45 16.56 0.32
C ASN A 227 18.07 15.86 1.63
N PRO A 228 17.17 14.86 1.58
CA PRO A 228 16.84 14.09 2.77
C PRO A 228 18.05 13.26 3.22
N VAL A 229 18.21 13.15 4.53
CA VAL A 229 18.97 12.09 5.16
C VAL A 229 17.98 10.95 5.41
N ILE A 230 18.22 9.82 4.76
CA ILE A 230 17.34 8.64 4.81
C ILE A 230 17.99 7.58 5.68
N THR A 231 17.25 7.07 6.65
CA THR A 231 17.62 5.89 7.44
C THR A 231 16.47 4.88 7.47
N TYR A 232 16.78 3.64 7.87
CA TYR A 232 15.82 2.55 7.83
C TYR A 232 15.80 1.79 9.15
N THR A 233 14.63 1.31 9.55
CA THR A 233 14.49 0.33 10.63
C THR A 233 13.64 -0.84 10.17
N LEU A 234 14.01 -2.06 10.52
CA LEU A 234 13.21 -3.27 10.41
C LEU A 234 12.71 -3.67 11.81
N ASN A 235 11.40 -3.74 12.00
CA ASN A 235 10.78 -4.08 13.28
C ASN A 235 11.33 -3.23 14.45
N GLY A 236 11.60 -1.94 14.18
CA GLY A 236 12.17 -0.98 15.13
C GLY A 236 13.69 -1.04 15.33
N SER A 237 14.40 -2.00 14.70
CA SER A 237 15.86 -2.08 14.76
C SER A 237 16.51 -1.47 13.51
N PRO A 238 17.62 -0.70 13.62
CA PRO A 238 18.28 -0.11 12.45
C PRO A 238 18.71 -1.15 11.40
N THR A 239 18.54 -0.81 10.13
CA THR A 239 18.99 -1.60 8.99
C THR A 239 19.61 -0.69 7.91
N ALA A 240 20.37 -1.27 6.97
CA ALA A 240 21.05 -0.52 5.91
C ALA A 240 20.11 -0.08 4.77
N GLY A 241 18.95 -0.74 4.63
CA GLY A 241 18.00 -0.54 3.55
C GLY A 241 16.82 -1.49 3.68
N ILE A 242 15.97 -1.51 2.65
CA ILE A 242 14.86 -2.46 2.56
C ILE A 242 15.35 -3.70 1.82
N ASP A 243 15.26 -4.85 2.49
CA ASP A 243 15.50 -6.17 1.89
C ASP A 243 14.17 -6.93 1.86
N THR A 244 13.56 -7.01 0.68
CA THR A 244 12.24 -7.63 0.53
C THR A 244 12.28 -9.16 0.67
N THR A 245 13.46 -9.77 0.80
CA THR A 245 13.62 -11.19 1.16
C THR A 245 13.62 -11.44 2.67
N ILE A 246 13.49 -10.38 3.48
CA ILE A 246 13.36 -10.45 4.94
C ILE A 246 12.00 -9.86 5.33
N PRO A 247 11.03 -10.69 5.76
CA PRO A 247 9.71 -10.22 6.15
C PRO A 247 9.73 -9.30 7.37
N GLY A 248 8.74 -8.41 7.43
CA GLY A 248 8.52 -7.53 8.56
C GLY A 248 8.18 -6.11 8.15
N THR A 249 8.10 -5.24 9.15
CA THR A 249 7.76 -3.84 8.94
C THR A 249 9.04 -3.01 8.87
N TYR A 250 9.35 -2.56 7.66
CA TYR A 250 10.36 -1.54 7.45
C TYR A 250 9.76 -0.15 7.67
N VAL A 251 10.54 0.75 8.25
CA VAL A 251 10.22 2.17 8.32
C VAL A 251 11.35 2.95 7.69
N ILE A 252 11.03 3.76 6.68
CA ILE A 252 11.92 4.74 6.08
C ILE A 252 11.75 6.03 6.85
N HIS A 253 12.85 6.58 7.37
CA HIS A 253 12.86 7.82 8.14
C HIS A 253 13.50 8.92 7.30
N TYR A 254 12.72 9.96 6.99
CA TYR A 254 13.19 11.12 6.25
C TYR A 254 13.46 12.26 7.22
N ASN A 255 14.73 12.66 7.27
CA ASN A 255 15.20 13.77 8.08
C ASN A 255 15.86 14.82 7.19
N ALA A 256 15.80 16.08 7.59
CA ALA A 256 16.45 17.16 6.86
C ALA A 256 16.93 18.24 7.83
N LYS A 257 18.05 18.88 7.48
CA LYS A 257 18.54 20.08 8.16
C LYS A 257 18.88 21.14 7.13
N ASP A 258 18.57 22.38 7.46
CA ASP A 258 19.01 23.54 6.68
C ASP A 258 20.50 23.86 6.95
N LYS A 259 21.05 24.91 6.31
CA LYS A 259 22.45 25.31 6.52
C LYS A 259 22.69 25.97 7.88
N ALA A 260 21.63 26.46 8.53
CA ALA A 260 21.70 27.03 9.87
C ALA A 260 21.62 25.97 10.99
N GLY A 261 21.32 24.72 10.63
CA GLY A 261 21.22 23.58 11.53
C GLY A 261 19.82 23.34 12.09
N ASN A 262 18.78 24.04 11.64
CA ASN A 262 17.40 23.78 12.03
C ASN A 262 16.96 22.44 11.41
N ALA A 263 16.38 21.57 12.23
CA ALA A 263 15.96 20.24 11.81
C ALA A 263 14.46 20.20 11.51
N ALA A 264 14.10 19.65 10.35
CA ALA A 264 12.71 19.39 10.01
C ALA A 264 12.03 18.45 11.03
N ALA A 265 10.70 18.52 11.07
CA ALA A 265 9.93 17.43 11.65
C ALA A 265 10.17 16.17 10.80
N GLU A 266 10.47 15.06 11.47
CA GLU A 266 10.66 13.77 10.81
C GLU A 266 9.37 13.31 10.13
N VAL A 267 9.51 12.80 8.92
CA VAL A 267 8.44 12.15 8.17
C VAL A 267 8.86 10.71 7.96
N THR A 268 7.90 9.79 8.01
CA THR A 268 8.16 8.36 7.84
C THR A 268 7.26 7.73 6.79
N ARG A 269 7.74 6.64 6.20
CA ARG A 269 6.94 5.69 5.42
C ARG A 269 7.07 4.30 6.00
N GLU A 270 5.95 3.60 6.11
CA GLU A 270 5.92 2.19 6.48
C GLU A 270 5.91 1.31 5.23
N VAL A 271 6.76 0.29 5.19
CA VAL A 271 6.81 -0.71 4.12
C VAL A 271 6.69 -2.08 4.77
N ILE A 272 5.56 -2.74 4.52
CA ILE A 272 5.23 -4.03 5.12
C ILE A 272 5.58 -5.12 4.10
N VAL A 273 6.67 -5.85 4.37
CA VAL A 273 7.09 -6.99 3.56
C VAL A 273 6.43 -8.25 4.11
N SER A 274 5.58 -8.88 3.29
CA SER A 274 4.89 -10.12 3.68
C SER A 274 5.87 -11.26 3.88
N ALA A 275 5.49 -12.25 4.69
CA ALA A 275 6.24 -13.49 4.80
C ALA A 275 6.16 -14.28 3.49
N LEU A 276 7.14 -15.14 3.24
CA LEU A 276 6.95 -16.21 2.28
C LEU A 276 5.85 -17.14 2.82
N ALA A 277 4.95 -17.58 1.95
CA ALA A 277 3.98 -18.57 2.35
C ALA A 277 4.67 -19.89 2.80
N THR A 278 4.24 -20.47 3.92
CA THR A 278 4.79 -21.71 4.48
C THR A 278 3.83 -22.88 4.32
N TRP A 279 4.39 -24.07 4.14
CA TRP A 279 3.61 -25.31 4.13
C TRP A 279 3.56 -25.87 5.55
N GLU A 280 2.37 -25.94 6.14
CA GLU A 280 2.15 -26.48 7.48
C GLU A 280 1.45 -27.85 7.40
N PRO A 281 1.87 -28.84 8.21
CA PRO A 281 1.21 -30.14 8.27
C PRO A 281 -0.16 -30.05 8.97
N VAL A 282 -1.21 -30.52 8.30
CA VAL A 282 -2.57 -30.63 8.84
C VAL A 282 -3.01 -32.08 8.90
N GLY A 283 -3.27 -32.57 10.11
CA GLY A 283 -3.89 -33.89 10.33
C GLY A 283 -3.00 -35.08 9.96
N ALA A 284 -2.74 -35.95 10.93
CA ALA A 284 -2.06 -37.22 10.69
C ALA A 284 -3.04 -38.38 10.82
N GLY A 285 -3.10 -39.25 9.80
CA GLY A 285 -3.93 -40.45 9.77
C GLY A 285 -3.09 -41.71 9.61
N PHE A 286 -3.59 -42.83 10.11
CA PHE A 286 -2.98 -44.15 9.92
C PHE A 286 -3.98 -45.06 9.21
N ASN A 287 -3.60 -45.68 8.10
CA ASN A 287 -4.36 -46.80 7.54
C ASN A 287 -3.44 -47.95 7.15
N THR A 288 -3.90 -49.17 7.42
CA THR A 288 -3.29 -50.38 6.88
C THR A 288 -3.99 -50.73 5.57
N ILE A 289 -3.26 -50.69 4.45
CA ILE A 289 -3.76 -51.07 3.13
C ILE A 289 -2.95 -52.29 2.66
N ASN A 290 -3.63 -53.40 2.37
CA ASN A 290 -2.99 -54.66 1.91
C ASN A 290 -1.86 -55.17 2.85
N GLY A 291 -1.99 -54.96 4.16
CA GLY A 291 -1.00 -55.39 5.15
C GLY A 291 0.23 -54.49 5.28
N LYS A 292 0.23 -53.32 4.63
CA LYS A 292 1.23 -52.26 4.82
C LYS A 292 0.60 -51.07 5.53
N ASP A 293 1.32 -50.52 6.51
CA ASP A 293 0.89 -49.33 7.23
C ASP A 293 1.31 -48.06 6.48
N TYR A 294 0.34 -47.18 6.25
CA TYR A 294 0.51 -45.89 5.62
C TYR A 294 0.21 -44.78 6.62
N VAL A 295 1.06 -43.76 6.64
CA VAL A 295 0.78 -42.49 7.31
C VAL A 295 0.31 -41.49 6.25
N PHE A 296 -0.82 -40.86 6.54
CA PHE A 296 -1.38 -39.77 5.77
C PHE A 296 -1.04 -38.49 6.50
N GLN A 297 -0.42 -37.53 5.83
CA GLN A 297 -0.22 -36.19 6.36
C GLN A 297 -0.77 -35.21 5.32
N GLY A 298 -1.76 -34.42 5.75
CA GLY A 298 -2.22 -33.28 4.98
C GLY A 298 -1.26 -32.11 5.15
N PHE A 299 -1.22 -31.21 4.18
CA PHE A 299 -0.50 -29.94 4.24
C PHE A 299 -1.40 -28.81 3.76
N GLU A 300 -1.26 -27.66 4.41
CA GLU A 300 -1.86 -26.40 3.99
C GLU A 300 -0.78 -25.36 3.72
N LEU A 301 -1.02 -24.50 2.72
CA LEU A 301 -0.14 -23.37 2.43
C LEU A 301 -0.69 -22.15 3.17
N LEU A 302 0.14 -21.47 3.95
CA LEU A 302 -0.24 -20.31 4.74
C LEU A 302 0.59 -19.09 4.33
N ASP A 303 -0.04 -17.94 4.06
CA ASP A 303 0.64 -16.63 4.06
C ASP A 303 0.45 -16.00 5.46
N GLY A 304 1.47 -16.15 6.30
CA GLY A 304 1.34 -15.88 7.73
C GLY A 304 0.33 -16.83 8.38
N GLU A 305 -0.79 -16.29 8.87
CA GLU A 305 -1.90 -17.08 9.45
C GLU A 305 -3.05 -17.29 8.44
N THR A 306 -2.94 -16.73 7.23
CA THR A 306 -3.98 -16.82 6.21
C THR A 306 -3.75 -18.06 5.37
N ARG A 307 -4.73 -18.97 5.37
CA ARG A 307 -4.67 -20.13 4.47
C ARG A 307 -4.82 -19.71 3.01
N ILE A 308 -3.85 -20.06 2.19
CA ILE A 308 -3.94 -19.99 0.74
C ILE A 308 -4.67 -21.24 0.25
N ASP A 309 -5.87 -21.03 -0.28
CA ASP A 309 -6.62 -22.12 -0.90
C ASP A 309 -5.92 -22.61 -2.17
N LEU A 310 -5.56 -23.89 -2.15
CA LEU A 310 -4.94 -24.61 -3.24
C LEU A 310 -6.02 -25.01 -4.26
N VAL A 311 -6.22 -24.18 -5.28
CA VAL A 311 -7.13 -24.49 -6.38
C VAL A 311 -6.32 -25.07 -7.53
N ALA A 312 -6.74 -26.21 -8.10
CA ALA A 312 -6.02 -26.91 -9.17
C ALA A 312 -5.63 -26.00 -10.36
N GLY A 313 -6.38 -24.93 -10.62
CA GLY A 313 -6.07 -23.94 -11.66
C GLY A 313 -4.89 -22.99 -11.36
N ASN A 314 -4.33 -23.00 -10.15
CA ASN A 314 -3.20 -22.16 -9.74
C ASN A 314 -1.92 -22.97 -9.45
N ILE A 315 -1.96 -24.30 -9.61
CA ILE A 315 -0.83 -25.18 -9.32
C ILE A 315 -0.31 -25.73 -10.64
N GLU A 316 0.75 -25.11 -11.17
CA GLU A 316 1.33 -25.51 -12.46
C GLU A 316 2.03 -26.88 -12.39
N LYS A 317 2.66 -27.18 -11.24
CA LYS A 317 3.39 -28.42 -11.01
C LYS A 317 3.58 -28.67 -9.52
N MET A 318 3.53 -29.94 -9.12
CA MET A 318 3.87 -30.36 -7.77
C MET A 318 4.88 -31.51 -7.82
N THR A 319 5.94 -31.39 -7.04
CA THR A 319 6.96 -32.43 -6.86
C THR A 319 7.02 -32.84 -5.40
N VAL A 320 6.85 -34.13 -5.13
CA VAL A 320 6.97 -34.71 -3.79
C VAL A 320 8.20 -35.60 -3.78
N LEU A 321 9.05 -35.42 -2.77
CA LEU A 321 10.17 -36.31 -2.51
C LEU A 321 9.70 -37.36 -1.49
N ASP A 322 9.69 -38.62 -1.92
CA ASP A 322 9.37 -39.76 -1.05
C ASP A 322 10.55 -39.97 -0.08
N PRO A 323 10.33 -40.11 1.24
CA PRO A 323 11.41 -40.37 2.19
C PRO A 323 12.19 -41.65 1.83
N GLY A 324 13.40 -41.46 1.29
CA GLY A 324 14.29 -42.55 0.85
C GLY A 324 14.36 -42.77 -0.68
N ALA A 325 13.70 -41.94 -1.49
CA ALA A 325 13.88 -41.95 -2.94
C ALA A 325 14.96 -40.94 -3.38
N ASP A 326 15.80 -41.35 -4.34
CA ASP A 326 16.85 -40.48 -4.91
C ASP A 326 16.30 -39.41 -5.86
N GLU A 327 15.04 -39.54 -6.31
CA GLU A 327 14.44 -38.65 -7.31
C GLU A 327 13.00 -38.24 -6.91
N PRO A 328 12.64 -36.95 -7.03
CA PRO A 328 11.30 -36.46 -6.74
C PRO A 328 10.27 -36.99 -7.77
N LYS A 329 9.08 -37.35 -7.29
CA LYS A 329 7.96 -37.73 -8.15
C LYS A 329 7.07 -36.52 -8.42
N THR A 330 6.71 -36.31 -9.69
CA THR A 330 5.72 -35.28 -10.05
C THR A 330 4.33 -35.85 -9.86
N LEU A 331 3.49 -35.14 -9.09
CA LEU A 331 2.08 -35.49 -8.93
C LEU A 331 1.23 -34.63 -9.88
N ASN A 332 0.24 -35.26 -10.51
CA ASN A 332 -0.80 -34.52 -11.23
C ASN A 332 -1.87 -34.12 -10.21
N VAL A 333 -2.12 -32.82 -10.07
CA VAL A 333 -3.18 -32.30 -9.20
C VAL A 333 -4.53 -32.49 -9.92
N GLY A 334 -5.39 -33.34 -9.37
CA GLY A 334 -6.78 -33.46 -9.78
C GLY A 334 -7.67 -32.55 -8.92
N ASP A 335 -8.76 -32.04 -9.49
CA ASP A 335 -9.76 -31.32 -8.72
C ASP A 335 -10.51 -32.32 -7.83
N ASP A 336 -10.17 -32.38 -6.54
CA ASP A 336 -10.75 -33.31 -5.57
C ASP A 336 -11.69 -32.62 -4.56
N ASN A 337 -11.93 -31.31 -4.72
CA ASN A 337 -12.59 -30.45 -3.73
C ASN A 337 -11.96 -30.51 -2.33
N ASP A 338 -10.75 -31.06 -2.19
CA ASP A 338 -10.08 -31.14 -0.89
C ASP A 338 -9.42 -29.78 -0.58
N PRO A 339 -9.76 -29.18 0.56
CA PRO A 339 -9.09 -27.98 1.02
C PRO A 339 -7.61 -28.20 1.41
N TYR A 340 -7.14 -29.45 1.50
CA TYR A 340 -5.80 -29.82 1.94
C TYR A 340 -5.08 -30.70 0.92
N LEU A 341 -3.76 -30.54 0.84
CA LEU A 341 -2.95 -31.44 0.03
C LEU A 341 -2.54 -32.67 0.84
N TRP A 342 -3.02 -33.85 0.45
CA TRP A 342 -2.63 -35.11 1.10
C TRP A 342 -1.50 -35.81 0.37
N PHE A 343 -0.53 -36.30 1.13
CA PHE A 343 0.44 -37.26 0.61
C PHE A 343 0.60 -38.49 1.50
N ASN A 344 1.01 -39.57 0.85
CA ASN A 344 1.22 -40.87 1.46
C ASN A 344 2.72 -41.09 1.66
N VAL A 345 3.12 -41.41 2.88
CA VAL A 345 4.49 -41.90 3.15
C VAL A 345 4.40 -43.38 3.48
N GLN A 346 5.02 -44.22 2.64
CA GLN A 346 5.19 -45.64 2.96
C GLN A 346 6.44 -45.77 3.83
N LYS A 347 6.30 -46.32 5.03
CA LYS A 347 7.44 -46.57 5.91
C LYS A 347 7.91 -48.01 5.76
N ASP A 348 9.22 -48.19 5.59
CA ASP A 348 9.80 -49.53 5.60
C ASP A 348 10.32 -49.94 7.01
N TYR A 349 10.89 -49.07 7.90
CA TYR A 349 11.16 -49.35 9.36
C TYR A 349 11.67 -48.09 10.16
N GLY A 350 11.52 -47.99 11.51
CA GLY A 350 12.21 -47.01 12.42
C GLY A 350 11.32 -46.10 13.32
N PRO A 351 11.82 -45.24 14.25
CA PRO A 351 11.05 -44.12 14.84
C PRO A 351 10.91 -42.93 13.84
N TYR A 352 9.98 -42.00 14.08
CA TYR A 352 9.65 -40.91 13.15
C TYR A 352 10.64 -39.74 13.25
N GLU A 353 11.18 -39.28 12.12
CA GLU A 353 11.91 -38.01 11.98
C GLU A 353 11.31 -37.23 10.79
N TYR A 354 11.13 -35.92 10.97
CA TYR A 354 10.58 -34.99 9.97
C TYR A 354 11.64 -33.91 9.65
N THR A 355 11.75 -33.49 8.39
CA THR A 355 12.48 -32.27 7.98
C THR A 355 11.58 -31.39 7.14
#